data_AF-A0AAJ3NPA2-F1
#
_entry.id   AF-A0AAJ3NPA2-F1
#
_cell.length_a   1.000
_cell.length_b   1.000
_cell.length_c   1.000
_cell.angle_alpha   90.00
_cell.angle_beta   90.00
_cell.angle_gamma   90.00
#
_symmetry.space_group_name_H-M   'P 1'
#
loop_
_entity.id
_entity.type
_entity.pdbx_description
1 polymer ?
#
loop_
_entity_poly.entity_id
_entity_poly.type
_entity_poly.pdbx_seq_one_letter_code
_entity_poly.pdbx_strand_id
1 'polypeptide(L)'
;MTRRLTPDELDQVLELYRLGLSTYKLASRFGTDRHTITGHLRRGGVQLRSRQKLTPQLVEEAAQLYDDGQSLATIGKQFGVSSTTIGAALRKTGVRLRDSHGRST
;
A
#
# COMPACT_ATOMS: atom_id res chain seq x y z
N MET A 1 12.98 15.59 10.94
CA MET A 1 14.28 15.17 11.50
C MET A 1 14.63 13.80 10.96
N THR A 2 15.75 13.64 10.28
CA THR A 2 16.18 12.38 9.64
C THR A 2 17.10 11.59 10.59
N ARG A 3 16.54 10.67 11.36
CA ARG A 3 17.32 9.69 12.13
C ARG A 3 17.88 8.64 11.17
N ARG A 4 19.21 8.50 11.13
CA ARG A 4 19.90 7.44 10.38
C ARG A 4 19.81 6.14 11.18
N LEU A 5 19.36 5.06 10.53
CA LEU A 5 19.38 3.73 11.15
C LEU A 5 20.79 3.16 11.13
N THR A 6 21.14 2.44 12.18
CA THR A 6 22.37 1.63 12.22
C THR A 6 22.23 0.42 11.28
N PRO A 7 23.35 -0.20 10.86
CA PRO A 7 23.28 -1.43 10.04
C PRO A 7 22.48 -2.56 10.71
N ASP A 8 22.48 -2.65 12.04
CA ASP A 8 21.71 -3.65 12.79
C ASP A 8 20.20 -3.37 12.74
N GLU A 9 19.79 -2.12 12.94
CA GLU A 9 18.40 -1.69 12.77
C GLU A 9 17.92 -1.87 11.32
N LEU A 10 18.82 -1.75 10.34
CA LEU A 10 18.51 -1.95 8.93
C LEU A 10 18.19 -3.41 8.62
N ASP A 11 18.93 -4.35 9.21
CA ASP A 11 18.66 -5.78 9.06
C ASP A 11 17.31 -6.16 9.68
N GLN A 12 16.99 -5.63 10.86
CA GLN A 12 15.67 -5.78 11.47
C GLN A 12 14.55 -5.18 10.60
N VAL A 13 14.77 -4.02 9.97
CA VAL A 13 13.81 -3.43 9.04
C VAL A 13 13.57 -4.35 7.84
N LEU A 14 14.62 -4.96 7.29
CA LEU A 14 14.53 -5.89 6.17
C LEU A 14 13.77 -7.16 6.55
N GLU A 15 14.06 -7.73 7.71
CA GLU A 15 13.39 -8.93 8.21
C GLU A 15 11.91 -8.66 8.49
N LEU A 16 11.59 -7.60 9.23
CA LEU A 16 10.21 -7.21 9.49
C LEU A 16 9.45 -6.88 8.21
N TYR A 17 10.11 -6.26 7.23
CA TYR A 17 9.53 -6.01 5.92
C TYR A 17 9.24 -7.31 5.15
N ARG A 18 10.14 -8.30 5.22
CA ARG A 18 9.93 -9.65 4.65
C ARG A 18 8.78 -10.40 5.34
N LEU A 19 8.62 -10.20 6.65
CA LEU A 19 7.47 -10.69 7.43
C LEU A 19 6.14 -9.98 7.08
N GLY A 20 6.18 -9.00 6.16
CA GLY A 20 4.99 -8.33 5.66
C GLY A 20 4.61 -7.05 6.42
N LEU A 21 5.47 -6.54 7.32
CA LEU A 21 5.22 -5.23 7.91
C LEU A 21 5.32 -4.14 6.84
N SER A 22 4.32 -3.26 6.84
CA SER A 22 4.33 -2.07 5.99
C SER A 22 5.43 -1.11 6.41
N THR A 23 6.00 -0.41 5.41
CA THR A 23 6.94 0.70 5.60
C THR A 23 6.44 1.77 6.57
N TYR A 24 5.12 1.94 6.72
CA TYR A 24 4.53 2.84 7.73
C TYR A 24 4.72 2.35 9.16
N LYS A 25 4.44 1.06 9.41
CA LYS A 25 4.66 0.46 10.74
C LYS A 25 6.14 0.43 11.09
N LEU A 26 7.01 0.20 10.10
CA LEU A 26 8.46 0.27 10.27
C LEU A 26 8.90 1.70 10.63
N ALA A 27 8.46 2.71 9.89
CA ALA A 27 8.75 4.11 10.18
C ALA A 27 8.34 4.50 11.61
N SER A 28 7.13 4.12 12.03
CA SER A 28 6.64 4.37 13.38
C SER A 28 7.44 3.62 14.46
N ARG A 29 7.78 2.34 14.23
CA ARG A 29 8.51 1.50 15.19
C ARG A 29 9.95 1.96 15.41
N PHE A 30 10.62 2.39 14.35
CA PHE A 30 12.01 2.85 14.41
C PHE A 30 12.13 4.37 14.60
N GLY A 31 11.00 5.09 14.75
CA GLY A 31 10.98 6.54 14.95
C GLY A 31 11.65 7.30 13.80
N THR A 32 11.47 6.82 12.57
CA THR A 32 12.12 7.37 11.38
C THR A 32 11.09 7.75 10.31
N ASP A 33 11.53 8.49 9.30
CA ASP A 33 10.67 8.86 8.18
C ASP A 33 10.51 7.71 7.18
N ARG A 34 9.35 7.66 6.52
CA ARG A 34 9.07 6.68 5.47
C ARG A 34 10.09 6.76 4.34
N HIS A 35 10.55 7.96 3.97
CA HIS A 35 11.59 8.13 2.95
C HIS A 35 12.91 7.48 3.37
N THR A 36 13.27 7.54 4.66
CA THR A 36 14.45 6.89 5.22
C THR A 36 14.35 5.38 5.09
N ILE A 37 13.25 4.77 5.57
CA ILE A 37 12.99 3.32 5.40
C ILE A 37 13.03 2.92 3.93
N THR A 38 12.39 3.72 3.06
CA THR A 38 12.31 3.45 1.63
C THR A 38 13.70 3.46 0.97
N GLY A 39 14.54 4.44 1.33
CA GLY A 39 15.92 4.53 0.87
C GLY A 39 16.79 3.39 1.37
N HIS A 40 16.60 2.97 2.61
CA HIS A 40 17.31 1.83 3.22
C HIS A 40 16.93 0.50 2.58
N LEU A 41 15.63 0.23 2.38
CA LEU A 41 15.16 -0.97 1.67
C LEU A 41 15.73 -1.04 0.25
N ARG A 42 15.76 0.10 -0.46
CA ARG A 42 16.38 0.20 -1.80
C ARG A 42 17.87 -0.12 -1.79
N ARG A 43 18.62 0.40 -0.81
CA ARG A 43 20.05 0.11 -0.65
C ARG A 43 20.32 -1.34 -0.25
N GLY A 44 19.43 -1.95 0.52
CA GLY A 44 19.47 -3.37 0.88
C GLY A 44 19.05 -4.31 -0.25
N GLY A 45 18.90 -3.83 -1.49
CA GLY A 45 18.51 -4.64 -2.64
C GLY A 45 17.07 -5.15 -2.60
N VAL A 46 16.27 -4.72 -1.62
CA VAL A 46 14.87 -5.07 -1.55
C VAL A 46 14.11 -4.23 -2.54
N GLN A 47 13.53 -4.90 -3.53
CA GLN A 47 12.47 -4.30 -4.33
C GLN A 47 11.37 -3.91 -3.36
N LEU A 48 11.30 -2.61 -3.08
CA LEU A 48 10.12 -2.02 -2.45
C LEU A 48 8.93 -2.60 -3.19
N ARG A 49 7.94 -3.06 -2.42
CA ARG A 49 6.59 -3.30 -2.90
C ARG A 49 6.17 -1.93 -3.36
N SER A 50 6.50 -1.65 -4.62
CA SER A 50 6.03 -0.53 -5.37
C SER A 50 4.55 -0.58 -5.12
N ARG A 51 4.00 0.45 -4.47
CA ARG A 51 2.55 0.61 -4.26
C ARG A 51 1.93 0.17 -5.57
N GLN A 52 1.35 -1.03 -5.59
CA GLN A 52 1.22 -1.80 -6.83
C GLN A 52 0.59 -0.86 -7.83
N LYS A 53 1.34 -0.48 -8.86
CA LYS A 53 0.81 0.46 -9.84
C LYS A 53 -0.41 -0.24 -10.35
N LEU A 54 -1.57 0.38 -10.11
CA LEU A 54 -2.82 -0.20 -10.51
C LEU A 54 -2.78 -0.20 -12.04
N THR A 55 -2.37 -1.34 -12.59
CA THR A 55 -2.28 -1.53 -14.03
C THR A 55 -3.70 -1.52 -14.56
N PRO A 56 -3.92 -1.10 -15.82
CA PRO A 56 -5.25 -1.09 -16.40
C PRO A 56 -5.98 -2.44 -16.24
N GLN A 57 -5.27 -3.57 -16.38
CA GLN A 57 -5.81 -4.90 -16.07
C GLN A 57 -6.33 -5.04 -14.63
N LEU A 58 -5.57 -4.57 -13.63
CA LEU A 58 -6.00 -4.61 -12.23
C LEU A 58 -7.21 -3.70 -11.98
N VAL A 59 -7.34 -2.60 -12.74
CA VAL A 59 -8.50 -1.71 -12.65
C VAL A 59 -9.74 -2.39 -13.20
N GLU A 60 -9.63 -3.10 -14.33
CA GLU A 60 -10.72 -3.88 -14.90
C GLU A 60 -11.16 -5.02 -13.97
N GLU A 61 -10.20 -5.74 -13.39
CA GLU A 61 -10.49 -6.80 -12.44
C GLU A 61 -11.15 -6.24 -11.15
N ALA A 62 -10.65 -5.10 -10.64
CA ALA A 62 -11.27 -4.39 -9.54
C ALA A 62 -12.67 -3.87 -9.89
N ALA A 63 -12.93 -3.50 -11.15
CA ALA A 63 -14.25 -3.06 -11.60
C ALA A 63 -15.22 -4.22 -11.66
N GLN A 64 -14.79 -5.39 -12.13
CA GLN A 64 -15.60 -6.62 -12.13
C GLN A 64 -15.94 -7.05 -10.69
N LEU A 65 -14.97 -7.10 -9.80
CA LEU A 65 -15.21 -7.44 -8.38
C LEU A 65 -16.14 -6.43 -7.70
N TYR A 66 -16.05 -5.16 -8.08
CA TYR A 66 -16.92 -4.12 -7.58
C TYR A 66 -18.37 -4.27 -8.10
N ASP A 67 -18.54 -4.68 -9.37
CA ASP A 67 -19.83 -4.99 -9.98
C ASP A 67 -20.48 -6.23 -9.35
N ASP A 68 -19.65 -7.23 -9.01
CA ASP A 68 -20.02 -8.43 -8.25
C ASP A 68 -20.45 -8.12 -6.79
N GLY A 69 -20.34 -6.85 -6.36
CA GLY A 69 -20.82 -6.36 -5.07
C GLY A 69 -19.75 -6.31 -3.99
N GLN A 70 -18.47 -6.54 -4.32
CA GLN A 70 -17.40 -6.40 -3.34
C GLN A 70 -17.11 -4.93 -3.00
N SER A 71 -16.78 -4.69 -1.72
CA SER A 71 -16.41 -3.36 -1.24
C SER A 71 -15.00 -2.97 -1.67
N LEU A 72 -14.78 -1.67 -1.93
CA LEU A 72 -13.47 -1.10 -2.28
C LEU A 72 -12.36 -1.43 -1.25
N ALA A 73 -12.73 -1.60 0.03
CA ALA A 73 -11.81 -1.99 1.09
C ALA A 73 -11.36 -3.46 0.97
N THR A 74 -12.25 -4.35 0.57
CA THR A 74 -11.95 -5.78 0.35
C THR A 74 -11.08 -5.94 -0.88
N ILE A 75 -11.47 -5.30 -1.98
CA ILE A 75 -10.73 -5.24 -3.24
C ILE A 75 -9.33 -4.67 -3.00
N GLY A 76 -9.23 -3.54 -2.29
CA GLY A 76 -7.95 -2.95 -1.91
C GLY A 76 -7.05 -3.88 -1.08
N LYS A 77 -7.63 -4.65 -0.15
CA LYS A 77 -6.87 -5.65 0.63
C LYS A 77 -6.37 -6.80 -0.25
N GLN A 78 -7.19 -7.32 -1.17
CA GLN A 78 -6.79 -8.37 -2.10
C GLN A 78 -5.63 -7.94 -2.99
N PHE A 79 -5.69 -6.72 -3.52
CA PHE A 79 -4.67 -6.20 -4.42
C PHE A 79 -3.51 -5.48 -3.73
N GLY A 80 -3.54 -5.34 -2.40
CA GLY A 80 -2.52 -4.59 -1.64
C GLY A 80 -2.50 -3.09 -1.95
N VAL A 81 -3.65 -2.54 -2.39
CA VAL A 81 -3.82 -1.14 -2.79
C VAL A 81 -4.83 -0.46 -1.86
N SER A 82 -4.64 0.82 -1.55
CA SER A 82 -5.60 1.57 -0.72
C SER A 82 -6.97 1.64 -1.40
N SER A 83 -8.05 1.54 -0.64
CA SER A 83 -9.43 1.72 -1.13
C SER A 83 -9.62 3.05 -1.87
N THR A 84 -8.98 4.12 -1.40
CA THR A 84 -8.94 5.42 -2.09
C THR A 84 -8.26 5.37 -3.46
N THR A 85 -7.22 4.56 -3.62
CA THR A 85 -6.51 4.39 -4.91
C THR A 85 -7.34 3.55 -5.88
N ILE A 86 -8.02 2.50 -5.40
CA ILE A 86 -8.99 1.72 -6.20
C ILE A 86 -10.14 2.64 -6.66
N GLY A 87 -10.74 3.40 -5.74
CA GLY A 87 -11.83 4.32 -6.07
C GLY A 87 -11.42 5.39 -7.10
N ALA A 88 -10.22 5.98 -6.95
CA ALA A 88 -9.69 6.93 -7.93
C ALA A 88 -9.52 6.31 -9.33
N ALA A 89 -9.12 5.04 -9.40
CA ALA A 89 -8.93 4.37 -10.67
C ALA A 89 -10.23 3.90 -11.32
N LEU A 90 -11.18 3.40 -10.53
CA LEU A 90 -12.53 3.07 -10.99
C LEU A 90 -13.27 4.30 -11.52
N ARG A 91 -13.09 5.46 -10.88
CA ARG A 91 -13.59 6.74 -11.42
C ARG A 91 -12.98 7.07 -12.77
N LYS A 92 -11.71 6.74 -12.98
CA LYS A 92 -11.00 7.00 -14.24
C LYS A 92 -11.47 6.09 -15.37
N THR A 93 -11.95 4.89 -15.06
CA THR A 93 -12.60 3.97 -16.03
C THR A 93 -14.08 4.24 -16.23
N GLY A 94 -14.64 5.27 -15.58
CA GLY A 94 -16.04 5.67 -15.75
C GLY A 94 -17.03 4.88 -14.90
N VAL A 95 -16.55 4.02 -14.00
CA VAL A 95 -17.41 3.32 -13.04
C VAL A 95 -17.97 4.34 -12.05
N ARG A 96 -19.30 4.49 -12.02
CA ARG A 96 -19.97 5.24 -10.96
C ARG A 96 -19.82 4.47 -9.66
N LEU A 97 -18.87 4.91 -8.84
CA LEU A 97 -18.78 4.44 -7.47
C LEU A 97 -20.13 4.65 -6.80
N ARG A 98 -20.70 3.58 -6.26
CA ARG A 98 -21.82 3.68 -5.32
C ARG A 98 -21.25 4.38 -4.11
N ASP A 99 -21.85 5.52 -3.76
CA ASP A 99 -21.55 6.25 -2.54
C ASP A 99 -21.87 5.35 -1.33
N SER A 100 -20.93 4.48 -0.99
CA SER A 100 -20.93 3.66 0.21
C SER A 100 -20.20 4.41 1.33
N HIS A 101 -20.54 5.69 1.51
CA HIS A 101 -20.15 6.47 2.68
C HIS A 101 -20.94 5.99 3.92
N GLY A 102 -20.78 4.72 4.28
CA GLY A 102 -20.98 4.24 5.64
C GLY A 102 -19.73 4.56 6.46
N ARG A 103 -19.54 5.85 6.79
CA ARG A 103 -18.60 6.24 7.84
C ARG A 103 -19.19 5.74 9.16
N SER A 104 -18.72 4.58 9.61
CA SER A 104 -18.79 4.22 11.03
C SER A 104 -17.40 4.43 11.60
N THR A 105 -17.41 5.29 12.62
CA THR A 105 -16.34 5.85 13.45
C THR A 105 -15.23 4.89 13.86
#